data_AF-C1GQ30-F1
#
_entry.id   AF-C1GQ30-F1
#
_cell.length_a   1.000
_cell.length_b   1.000
_cell.length_c   1.000
_cell.angle_alpha   90.00
_cell.angle_beta   90.00
_cell.angle_gamma   90.00
#
_symmetry.space_group_name_H-M   'P 1'
#
loop_
_entity.id
_entity.type
_entity.pdbx_description
1 polymer ?
#
loop_
_entity_poly.entity_id
_entity_poly.type
_entity_poly.pdbx_seq_one_letter_code
_entity_poly.pdbx_strand_id
1 'polypeptide(L)'
;MLGKMVPKMVQAAQTRLKRVGTARDIKFKFGGYMGSSRFAHALLHIMGEEKGGQIQSKLSEVLLLYQFEREEDISCLDTLERSGVGAGLGEEEVRGWLAEAGPRNEVLERNEEQQRRVRDDV
;
A
#
# COMPACT_ATOMS: atom_id res chain seq x y z
N MET A 1 2.60 17.30 0.06
CA MET A 1 1.34 17.93 0.51
C MET A 1 1.32 18.18 2.03
N LEU A 2 1.69 17.20 2.87
CA LEU A 2 1.72 17.35 4.33
C LEU A 2 2.68 18.44 4.86
N GLY A 3 3.82 18.69 4.20
CA GLY A 3 4.75 19.75 4.61
C GLY A 3 4.18 21.18 4.59
N LYS A 4 2.99 21.38 4.01
CA LYS A 4 2.27 22.68 4.04
C LYS A 4 1.19 22.74 5.13
N MET A 5 0.87 21.61 5.78
CA MET A 5 -0.13 21.56 6.84
C MET A 5 0.54 21.84 8.18
N VAL A 6 0.12 22.93 8.83
CA VAL A 6 0.55 23.19 10.21
C VAL A 6 0.03 22.09 11.16
N PRO A 7 0.66 21.83 12.32
CA PRO A 7 0.26 20.74 13.22
C PRO A 7 -1.24 20.71 13.56
N LYS A 8 -1.86 21.89 13.73
CA LYS A 8 -3.32 22.01 13.96
C LYS A 8 -4.17 21.46 12.81
N MET A 9 -3.74 21.66 11.56
CA MET A 9 -4.42 21.11 10.39
C MET A 9 -4.28 19.59 10.32
N VAL A 10 -3.09 19.07 10.63
CA VAL A 10 -2.83 17.61 10.70
C VAL A 10 -3.74 16.96 11.75
N GLN A 11 -3.80 17.54 12.96
CA GLN A 11 -4.67 17.05 14.03
C GLN A 11 -6.15 17.09 13.62
N ALA A 12 -6.62 18.17 12.99
CA ALA A 12 -8.00 18.26 12.50
C ALA A 12 -8.31 17.18 11.46
N ALA A 13 -7.40 16.93 10.52
CA ALA A 13 -7.55 15.88 9.52
C ALA A 13 -7.57 14.48 10.14
N GLN A 14 -6.68 14.20 11.10
CA GLN A 14 -6.62 12.93 11.83
C GLN A 14 -7.89 12.71 12.67
N THR A 15 -8.41 13.72 13.37
CA THR A 15 -9.67 13.65 14.11
C THR A 15 -10.83 13.33 13.17
N ARG A 16 -10.88 13.96 12.00
CA ARG A 16 -11.90 13.67 10.99
C ARG A 16 -11.80 12.23 10.49
N LEU A 17 -10.59 11.76 10.16
CA LEU A 17 -10.36 10.39 9.69
C LEU A 17 -10.76 9.36 10.75
N LYS A 18 -10.37 9.53 12.02
CA LYS A 18 -10.80 8.64 13.12
C LYS A 18 -12.32 8.55 13.21
N ARG A 19 -13.02 9.69 13.22
CA ARG A 19 -14.49 9.70 13.29
C ARG A 19 -15.15 8.96 12.13
N VAL A 20 -14.67 9.18 10.91
CA VAL A 20 -15.20 8.51 9.70
C VAL A 20 -14.87 7.02 9.70
N GLY A 21 -13.67 6.65 10.15
CA GLY A 21 -13.20 5.27 10.23
C GLY A 21 -13.96 4.46 11.29
N THR A 22 -14.13 4.99 12.50
CA THR A 22 -14.88 4.30 13.57
C THR A 22 -16.31 3.97 13.15
N ALA A 23 -16.96 4.82 12.35
CA ALA A 23 -18.30 4.54 11.81
C ALA A 23 -18.34 3.40 10.77
N ARG A 24 -17.17 2.91 10.32
CA ARG A 24 -16.98 1.83 9.35
C ARG A 24 -16.08 0.71 9.89
N ASP A 25 -15.88 0.67 11.21
CA ASP A 25 -14.96 -0.24 11.91
C ASP A 25 -13.49 -0.19 11.43
N ILE A 26 -13.05 0.94 10.87
CA ILE A 26 -11.65 1.21 10.54
C ILE A 26 -11.02 2.03 11.67
N LYS A 27 -10.07 1.44 12.39
CA LYS A 27 -9.45 2.01 13.60
C LYS A 27 -8.15 2.73 13.26
N PHE A 28 -8.26 3.82 12.50
CA PHE A 28 -7.11 4.61 12.06
C PHE A 28 -6.15 4.97 13.21
N LYS A 29 -4.88 4.65 13.00
CA LYS A 29 -3.73 5.07 13.80
C LYS A 29 -2.73 5.84 12.93
N PHE A 30 -1.90 6.68 13.54
CA PHE A 30 -1.08 7.67 12.83
C PHE A 30 0.33 7.86 13.40
N GLY A 31 0.77 6.99 14.30
CA GLY A 31 2.10 7.00 14.90
C GLY A 31 3.13 6.15 14.16
N GLY A 32 2.69 5.30 13.22
CA GLY A 32 3.58 4.48 12.39
C GLY A 32 4.41 5.27 11.39
N TYR A 33 5.47 4.63 10.87
CA TYR A 33 6.26 5.18 9.79
C TYR A 33 5.56 4.98 8.44
N MET A 34 5.50 6.05 7.64
CA MET A 34 4.88 6.06 6.32
C MET A 34 5.97 6.15 5.26
N GLY A 35 6.52 5.00 4.89
CA GLY A 35 7.52 4.87 3.83
C GLY A 35 6.94 4.89 2.42
N SER A 36 7.78 4.57 1.44
CA SER A 36 7.36 4.44 0.05
C SER A 36 6.47 3.21 -0.13
N SER A 37 5.25 3.39 -0.65
CA SER A 37 4.33 2.29 -0.99
C SER A 37 4.59 1.67 -2.37
N ARG A 38 5.70 2.05 -3.03
CA ARG A 38 5.97 1.66 -4.43
C ARG A 38 5.98 0.14 -4.63
N PHE A 39 6.63 -0.61 -3.75
CA PHE A 39 6.64 -2.07 -3.81
C PHE A 39 5.28 -2.69 -3.48
N ALA A 40 4.51 -2.11 -2.56
CA ALA A 40 3.14 -2.53 -2.29
C ALA A 40 2.25 -2.38 -3.54
N HIS A 41 2.37 -1.26 -4.27
CA HIS A 41 1.66 -1.06 -5.53
C HIS A 41 2.11 -2.03 -6.63
N ALA A 42 3.41 -2.30 -6.76
CA ALA A 42 3.91 -3.28 -7.70
C ALA A 42 3.35 -4.68 -7.41
N LEU A 43 3.40 -5.11 -6.14
CA LEU A 43 2.84 -6.38 -5.70
C LEU A 43 1.33 -6.46 -6.00
N LEU A 44 0.57 -5.42 -5.69
CA LEU A 44 -0.87 -5.35 -6.03
C LEU A 44 -1.14 -5.46 -7.53
N HIS A 45 -0.36 -4.78 -8.36
CA HIS A 45 -0.52 -4.82 -9.81
C HIS A 45 -0.28 -6.23 -10.34
N ILE A 46 0.87 -6.82 -10.01
CA ILE A 46 1.26 -8.17 -10.45
C ILE A 46 0.23 -9.20 -9.97
N MET A 47 -0.13 -9.17 -8.69
CA MET A 47 -1.12 -10.12 -8.15
C MET A 47 -2.50 -9.95 -8.80
N GLY A 48 -2.85 -8.73 -9.22
CA GLY A 48 -4.05 -8.49 -10.01
C GLY A 48 -4.00 -9.14 -11.39
N GLU A 49 -2.87 -9.00 -12.10
CA GLU A 49 -2.67 -9.60 -13.44
C GLU A 49 -2.64 -11.13 -13.38
N GLU A 50 -1.95 -11.71 -12.39
CA GLU A 50 -1.72 -13.16 -12.36
C GLU A 50 -2.77 -13.97 -11.61
N LYS A 51 -3.33 -13.41 -10.54
CA LYS A 51 -4.25 -14.12 -9.64
C LYS A 51 -5.66 -13.54 -9.68
N GLY A 52 -5.85 -12.43 -10.37
CA GLY A 52 -7.14 -11.78 -10.54
C GLY A 52 -7.55 -10.85 -9.40
N GLY A 53 -8.62 -10.08 -9.65
CA GLY A 53 -9.06 -8.99 -8.77
C GLY A 53 -9.47 -9.42 -7.35
N GLN A 54 -9.86 -10.68 -7.12
CA GLN A 54 -10.20 -11.17 -5.79
C GLN A 54 -8.96 -11.25 -4.89
N ILE A 55 -7.85 -11.80 -5.39
CA ILE A 55 -6.60 -11.86 -4.63
C ILE A 55 -6.00 -10.46 -4.45
N GLN A 56 -6.05 -9.63 -5.49
CA GLN A 56 -5.64 -8.22 -5.38
C GLN A 56 -6.44 -7.48 -4.30
N SER A 57 -7.76 -7.71 -4.22
CA SER A 57 -8.61 -7.06 -3.21
C SER A 57 -8.24 -7.50 -1.80
N LYS A 58 -8.04 -8.81 -1.58
CA LYS A 58 -7.59 -9.33 -0.28
C LYS A 58 -6.23 -8.78 0.12
N LEU A 59 -5.28 -8.73 -0.82
CA LEU A 59 -3.97 -8.15 -0.58
C LEU A 59 -4.06 -6.66 -0.22
N SER A 60 -4.90 -5.91 -0.92
CA SER A 60 -5.17 -4.50 -0.61
C SER A 60 -5.70 -4.34 0.81
N GLU A 61 -6.68 -5.15 1.21
CA GLU A 61 -7.24 -5.13 2.56
C GLU A 61 -6.18 -5.38 3.63
N VAL A 62 -5.31 -6.39 3.44
CA VAL A 62 -4.23 -6.70 4.39
C VAL A 62 -3.18 -5.59 4.46
N LEU A 63 -2.74 -5.06 3.31
CA LEU A 63 -1.78 -3.94 3.25
C LEU A 63 -2.34 -2.70 3.96
N LEU A 64 -3.61 -2.35 3.71
CA LEU A 64 -4.26 -1.19 4.31
C LEU A 64 -4.50 -1.39 5.81
N LEU A 65 -4.86 -2.59 6.25
CA LEU A 65 -4.94 -2.94 7.67
C LEU A 65 -3.60 -2.73 8.37
N TYR A 66 -2.52 -3.24 7.76
CA TYR A 66 -1.17 -3.14 8.31
C TYR A 66 -0.73 -1.67 8.42
N GLN A 67 -0.92 -0.91 7.34
CA GLN A 67 -0.53 0.49 7.26
C GLN A 67 -1.36 1.40 8.19
N PHE A 68 -2.69 1.28 8.16
CA PHE A 68 -3.58 2.27 8.76
C PHE A 68 -4.11 1.91 10.14
N GLU A 69 -4.09 0.64 10.54
CA GLU A 69 -4.63 0.20 11.83
C GLU A 69 -3.58 -0.48 12.73
N ARG A 70 -2.51 -1.02 12.12
CA ARG A 70 -1.41 -1.66 12.86
C ARG A 70 -0.12 -0.84 12.91
N GLU A 71 -0.08 0.30 12.21
CA GLU A 71 1.08 1.21 12.18
C GLU A 71 2.35 0.54 11.63
N GLU A 72 2.18 -0.46 10.78
CA GLU A 72 3.27 -1.21 10.16
C GLU A 72 3.76 -0.50 8.88
N ASP A 73 5.07 -0.56 8.65
CA ASP A 73 5.72 0.07 7.50
C ASP A 73 5.65 -0.84 6.26
N ILE A 74 4.75 -0.52 5.34
CA ILE A 74 4.62 -1.25 4.06
C ILE A 74 5.77 -1.00 3.07
N SER A 75 6.76 -0.17 3.40
CA SER A 75 8.01 -0.09 2.65
C SER A 75 9.02 -1.17 3.06
N CYS A 76 8.78 -1.84 4.19
CA CYS A 76 9.56 -2.96 4.67
C CYS A 76 9.17 -4.27 3.95
N LEU A 77 10.16 -4.97 3.39
CA LEU A 77 9.94 -6.23 2.66
C LEU A 77 9.30 -7.31 3.55
N ASP A 78 9.66 -7.40 4.82
CA ASP A 78 9.03 -8.33 5.77
C ASP A 78 7.53 -8.06 5.93
N THR A 79 7.15 -6.78 5.98
CA THR A 79 5.74 -6.38 6.09
C THR A 79 4.98 -6.72 4.81
N LEU A 80 5.61 -6.55 3.65
CA LEU A 80 5.03 -6.96 2.36
C LEU A 80 4.88 -8.48 2.27
N GLU A 81 5.88 -9.23 2.73
CA GLU A 81 5.83 -10.70 2.75
C GLU A 81 4.66 -11.19 3.60
N ARG A 82 4.57 -10.71 4.85
CA ARG A 82 3.46 -11.03 5.76
C ARG A 82 2.11 -10.61 5.19
N SER A 83 2.05 -9.51 4.45
CA SER A 83 0.81 -9.08 3.79
C SER A 83 0.36 -10.03 2.68
N GLY A 84 1.31 -10.53 1.87
CA GLY A 84 1.04 -11.52 0.83
C GLY A 84 0.55 -12.84 1.42
N VAL A 85 1.22 -13.34 2.45
CA VAL A 85 0.78 -14.54 3.18
C VAL A 85 -0.60 -14.32 3.81
N GLY A 86 -0.84 -13.16 4.42
CA GLY A 86 -2.15 -12.78 4.97
C GLY A 86 -3.27 -12.73 3.93
N ALA A 87 -2.93 -12.48 2.66
CA ALA A 87 -3.88 -12.48 1.54
C ALA A 87 -4.16 -13.88 0.98
N GLY A 88 -3.45 -14.91 1.46
CA GLY A 88 -3.56 -16.30 1.02
C GLY A 88 -2.56 -16.72 -0.06
N LEU A 89 -1.50 -15.95 -0.30
CA LEU A 89 -0.40 -16.33 -1.18
C LEU A 89 0.58 -17.26 -0.45
N GLY A 90 1.32 -18.08 -1.20
CA GLY A 90 2.37 -18.92 -0.62
C GLY A 90 3.57 -18.08 -0.18
N GLU A 91 4.22 -18.45 0.92
CA GLU A 91 5.40 -17.73 1.45
C GLU A 91 6.56 -17.67 0.43
N GLU A 92 6.91 -18.82 -0.17
CA GLU A 92 7.94 -18.89 -1.22
C GLU A 92 7.57 -18.10 -2.47
N GLU A 93 6.29 -18.12 -2.84
CA GLU A 93 5.77 -17.35 -3.96
C GLU A 93 5.95 -15.85 -3.70
N VAL A 94 5.51 -15.34 -2.55
CA VAL A 94 5.66 -13.92 -2.21
C VAL A 94 7.12 -13.50 -2.12
N ARG A 95 8.00 -14.36 -1.58
CA ARG A 95 9.44 -14.08 -1.54
C ARG A 95 10.05 -14.05 -2.94
N GLY A 96 9.69 -14.99 -3.80
CA GLY A 96 10.10 -14.99 -5.21
C GLY A 96 9.68 -13.69 -5.88
N TRP A 97 8.42 -13.27 -5.66
CA TRP A 97 7.91 -12.00 -6.16
C TRP A 97 8.67 -10.80 -5.65
N LEU A 98 8.95 -10.70 -4.35
CA LEU A 98 9.68 -9.55 -3.79
C LEU A 98 11.14 -9.53 -4.25
N ALA A 99 11.77 -10.70 -4.38
CA ALA A 99 13.12 -10.85 -4.89
C ALA A 99 13.22 -10.48 -6.39
N GLU A 100 12.17 -10.75 -7.17
CA GLU A 100 12.08 -10.37 -8.59
C GLU A 100 11.60 -8.94 -8.80
N ALA A 101 10.66 -8.44 -7.98
CA ALA A 101 10.09 -7.10 -8.06
C ALA A 101 11.06 -6.01 -7.58
N GLY A 102 11.98 -6.34 -6.67
CA GLY A 102 13.13 -5.47 -6.37
C GLY A 102 13.90 -5.07 -7.65
N PRO A 103 14.24 -6.04 -8.51
CA PRO A 103 14.73 -5.86 -9.88
C PRO A 103 13.72 -5.46 -10.96
N ARG A 104 12.42 -5.77 -10.83
CA ARG A 104 11.40 -5.52 -11.88
C ARG A 104 11.02 -4.04 -11.94
N ASN A 105 12.02 -3.23 -12.29
CA ASN A 105 11.87 -1.86 -12.73
C ASN A 105 10.76 -1.76 -13.77
N GLU A 106 10.52 -2.76 -14.63
CA GLU A 106 9.46 -2.69 -15.65
C GLU A 106 8.06 -2.36 -15.12
N VAL A 107 7.60 -2.96 -14.00
CA VAL A 107 6.27 -2.64 -13.46
C VAL A 107 6.25 -1.21 -12.92
N LEU A 108 7.37 -0.80 -12.33
CA LEU A 108 7.56 0.52 -11.75
C LEU A 108 7.63 1.57 -12.86
N GLU A 109 8.40 1.30 -13.91
CA GLU A 109 8.55 2.08 -15.15
C GLU A 109 7.21 2.17 -15.90
N ARG A 110 6.50 1.06 -16.10
CA ARG A 110 5.16 1.08 -16.72
C ARG A 110 4.17 1.91 -15.92
N ASN A 111 4.18 1.78 -14.59
CA ASN A 111 3.34 2.62 -13.72
C ASN A 111 3.75 4.10 -13.82
N GLU A 112 5.04 4.39 -13.85
CA GLU A 112 5.57 5.75 -14.02
C GLU A 112 5.25 6.34 -15.40
N GLU A 113 5.33 5.54 -16.47
CA GLU A 113 4.94 5.91 -17.84
C GLU A 113 3.44 6.17 -17.93
N GLN A 114 2.60 5.32 -17.35
CA GLN A 114 1.16 5.52 -17.30
C GLN A 114 0.82 6.80 -16.53
N GLN A 115 1.47 7.05 -15.39
CA GLN A 115 1.32 8.30 -14.66
C GLN A 115 1.80 9.52 -15.47
N ARG A 116 2.84 9.37 -16.29
CA ARG A 116 3.34 10.43 -17.18
C ARG A 116 2.30 10.77 -18.26
N ARG A 117 1.76 9.75 -18.94
CA ARG A 117 0.68 9.92 -19.95
C ARG A 117 -0.55 10.62 -19.35
N VAL A 118 -1.02 10.15 -18.18
CA VAL A 118 -2.17 10.77 -17.49
C VAL A 118 -1.90 12.23 -17.10
N ARG A 119 -0.65 12.59 -16.78
CA ARG A 119 -0.30 13.99 -16.49
C ARG A 119 -0.24 14.85 -17.75
N ASP A 120 0.19 14.28 -18.88
CA ASP A 120 0.31 15.02 -20.15
C ASP A 120 -1.06 15.23 -20.82
N ASP A 121 -2.08 14.43 -20.45
CA ASP A 121 -3.47 14.54 -20.93
C ASP A 121 -4.33 15.58 -20.16
N VAL A 122 -3.78 16.28 -19.16
CA VAL A 122 -4.47 17.30 -18.32
C VAL A 122 -3.91 18.70 -18.55
#